data_AF-A0A0M8QM90-F1
#
_entry.id   AF-A0A0M8QM90-F1
#
_cell.length_a   1.000
_cell.length_b   1.000
_cell.length_c   1.000
_cell.angle_alpha   90.00
_cell.angle_beta   90.00
_cell.angle_gamma   90.00
#
_symmetry.space_group_name_H-M   'P 1'
#
loop_
_entity.id
_entity.type
_entity.pdbx_description
1 polymer ?
#
loop_
_entity_poly.entity_id
_entity_poly.type
_entity_poly.pdbx_seq_one_letter_code
_entity_poly.pdbx_strand_id
1 'polypeptide(L)' 'MLEAQLGPVAGTGLTADDDLFEKGLDSVGVVALVVAAEETYGIVFPDEALDRETFRTPGSLWATICGLLSPVPDGGGNG' A
#
# COMPACT_ATOMS: atom_id res chain seq x y z
N MET A 1 20.82 -3.85 -19.83
CA MET A 1 20.20 -5.11 -19.36
C MET A 1 19.87 -4.90 -17.89
N LEU A 2 18.63 -4.49 -17.58
CA LEU A 2 18.20 -3.93 -16.28
C LEU A 2 17.39 -4.96 -15.44
N GLU A 3 17.54 -6.25 -15.70
CA GLU A 3 16.55 -7.26 -15.30
C GLU A 3 17.02 -8.23 -14.21
N ALA A 4 17.58 -7.75 -13.08
CA ALA A 4 17.99 -8.69 -12.03
C ALA A 4 18.06 -8.17 -10.59
N GLN A 5 17.43 -7.04 -10.25
CA GLN A 5 17.40 -6.58 -8.85
C GLN A 5 16.03 -6.72 -8.18
N LEU A 6 15.23 -7.69 -8.63
CA LEU A 6 14.12 -8.21 -7.85
C LEU A 6 14.49 -9.66 -7.53
N GLY A 7 15.26 -9.85 -6.45
CA GLY A 7 15.34 -11.17 -5.82
C GLY A 7 13.91 -11.65 -5.50
N PRO A 8 13.70 -12.96 -5.29
CA PRO A 8 12.39 -13.42 -4.84
C PRO A 8 12.03 -12.55 -3.64
N VAL A 9 10.94 -11.77 -3.73
CA VAL A 9 10.20 -11.33 -2.55
C VAL A 9 9.65 -12.61 -1.94
N ALA A 10 10.57 -13.36 -1.34
CA ALA A 10 10.33 -14.63 -0.72
C ALA A 10 9.40 -14.30 0.44
N GLY A 11 8.16 -14.77 0.30
CA GLY A 11 7.14 -14.71 1.34
C GLY A 11 7.67 -15.36 2.61
N THR A 12 8.33 -14.56 3.43
CA THR A 12 8.81 -14.92 4.75
C THR A 12 7.76 -14.45 5.74
N GLY A 13 6.63 -15.16 5.78
CA GLY A 13 5.62 -15.09 6.84
C GLY A 13 5.43 -13.70 7.45
N LEU A 14 5.18 -12.70 6.63
CA LEU A 14 4.96 -11.35 7.13
C LEU A 14 3.64 -11.35 7.89
N THR A 15 3.69 -11.12 9.19
CA THR A 15 2.49 -11.03 10.02
C THR A 15 1.90 -9.63 9.93
N ALA A 16 0.61 -9.49 10.25
CA ALA A 16 -0.06 -8.20 10.23
C ALA A 16 0.56 -7.16 11.18
N ASP A 17 1.31 -7.64 12.18
CA ASP A 17 1.95 -6.84 13.23
C ASP A 17 3.46 -6.63 13.02
N ASP A 18 4.06 -7.22 11.97
CA ASP A 18 5.49 -7.02 11.67
C ASP A 18 5.76 -5.55 11.28
N ASP A 19 6.80 -4.97 11.87
CA ASP A 19 7.24 -3.63 11.50
C ASP A 19 7.99 -3.66 10.17
N LEU A 20 7.36 -3.12 9.14
CA LEU A 20 7.87 -3.10 7.77
C LEU A 20 9.18 -2.33 7.66
N PHE A 21 9.35 -1.25 8.43
CA PHE A 21 10.59 -0.46 8.41
C PHE A 21 11.75 -1.26 9.01
N GLU A 22 11.51 -2.03 10.07
CA GLU A 22 12.54 -2.92 10.64
C GLU A 22 12.90 -4.08 9.70
N LYS A 23 11.98 -4.49 8.82
CA LYS A 23 12.24 -5.48 7.77
C LYS A 23 12.93 -4.92 6.52
N GLY A 24 13.18 -3.61 6.47
CA GLY A 24 13.87 -2.94 5.36
C GLY A 24 12.96 -2.23 4.37
N LEU A 25 11.73 -1.85 4.77
CA LEU A 25 10.91 -0.94 3.98
C LEU A 25 11.45 0.49 4.12
N ASP A 26 12.04 1.00 3.05
CA ASP A 26 12.50 2.39 2.94
C ASP A 26 11.50 3.27 2.17
N SER A 27 11.74 4.58 2.11
CA SER A 27 10.86 5.55 1.44
C SER A 27 10.53 5.18 -0.02
N VAL A 28 11.48 4.61 -0.76
CA VAL A 28 11.24 4.15 -2.15
C VAL A 28 10.31 2.94 -2.18
N GLY A 29 10.45 2.03 -1.21
CA GLY A 29 9.57 0.88 -1.06
C GLY A 29 8.14 1.29 -0.70
N VAL A 30 7.98 2.31 0.16
CA VAL A 30 6.66 2.89 0.49
C VAL A 30 5.99 3.43 -0.77
N VAL A 31 6.69 4.25 -1.56
CA VAL A 31 6.14 4.82 -2.80
C VAL A 31 5.76 3.71 -3.79
N ALA A 32 6.61 2.70 -3.97
CA ALA A 32 6.30 1.57 -4.85
C ALA A 32 5.05 0.79 -4.39
N LEU A 33 4.87 0.64 -3.08
CA LEU A 33 3.72 -0.04 -2.49
C LEU A 33 2.41 0.73 -2.70
N VAL A 34 2.46 2.06 -2.54
CA VAL A 34 1.33 2.95 -2.83
C VAL A 34 0.94 2.84 -4.30
N VAL A 35 1.88 3.05 -5.21
CA VAL A 35 1.62 2.99 -6.66
C VAL A 35 1.05 1.62 -7.05
N ALA A 36 1.65 0.54 -6.56
CA ALA A 36 1.15 -0.81 -6.84
C ALA A 36 -0.28 -1.02 -6.31
N ALA A 37 -0.61 -0.50 -5.13
CA ALA A 37 -1.95 -0.60 -4.57
C ALA A 37 -2.98 0.24 -5.34
N GLU A 38 -2.62 1.47 -5.73
CA GLU A 38 -3.48 2.33 -6.56
C GLU A 38 -3.76 1.68 -7.92
N GLU A 39 -2.75 1.16 -8.60
CA GLU A 39 -2.89 0.48 -9.89
C GLU A 39 -3.66 -0.85 -9.77
N THR A 40 -3.46 -1.60 -8.70
CA THR A 40 -4.11 -2.92 -8.50
C THR A 40 -5.57 -2.80 -8.12
N TYR A 41 -5.91 -1.87 -7.23
CA TYR A 41 -7.25 -1.73 -6.67
C TYR A 41 -8.06 -0.59 -7.29
N GLY A 42 -7.44 0.25 -8.13
CA GLY A 42 -8.08 1.44 -8.70
C GLY A 42 -8.43 2.49 -7.65
N ILE A 43 -7.69 2.52 -6.54
CA ILE A 43 -7.86 3.49 -5.46
C ILE A 43 -6.87 4.64 -5.61
N VAL A 44 -7.10 5.72 -4.86
CA VAL A 44 -6.13 6.82 -4.70
C VAL A 44 -5.87 6.98 -3.21
N PHE A 45 -4.59 7.02 -2.81
CA PHE A 45 -4.23 7.29 -1.42
C PHE A 45 -4.30 8.79 -1.14
N PRO A 46 -5.16 9.26 -0.21
CA PRO A 46 -5.13 10.66 0.22
C PRO A 46 -3.84 10.97 0.98
N ASP A 47 -3.41 12.24 1.01
CA ASP A 47 -2.19 12.63 1.71
C ASP A 47 -2.24 12.29 3.21
N GLU A 48 -3.43 12.38 3.80
CA GLU A 48 -3.74 12.00 5.19
C GLU A 48 -3.54 10.49 5.47
N ALA A 49 -3.54 9.65 4.43
CA ALA A 49 -3.27 8.21 4.56
C ALA A 49 -1.79 7.89 4.31
N LEU A 50 -1.01 8.81 3.74
CA LEU A 50 0.40 8.64 3.40
C LEU A 50 1.33 8.84 4.60
N ASP A 51 0.92 8.32 5.75
CA ASP A 51 1.62 8.46 7.02
C ASP A 51 2.47 7.25 7.36
N ARG A 52 3.54 7.49 8.15
CA ARG A 52 4.46 6.44 8.60
C ARG A 52 3.71 5.31 9.33
N GLU A 53 2.66 5.63 10.07
CA GLU A 53 1.87 4.66 10.83
C GLU A 53 1.08 3.71 9.92
N THR A 54 0.57 4.20 8.79
CA THR A 54 -0.13 3.39 7.78
C THR A 54 0.79 2.33 7.18
N PHE A 55 2.03 2.71 6.87
CA PHE A 55 3.04 1.81 6.29
C PHE A 55 3.90 1.10 7.33
N ARG A 56 3.60 1.28 8.62
CA ARG A 56 4.38 0.66 9.68
C ARG A 56 4.20 -0.85 9.67
N THR A 57 2.97 -1.32 9.47
CA THR A 57 2.65 -2.74 9.51
C THR A 57 1.75 -3.11 8.33
N PRO A 58 1.79 -4.39 7.87
CA PRO A 58 0.92 -4.84 6.79
C PRO A 58 -0.56 -4.76 7.17
N GLY A 59 -0.90 -4.97 8.45
CA GLY A 59 -2.26 -4.88 8.95
C GLY A 59 -2.84 -3.48 8.81
N SER A 60 -2.08 -2.44 9.19
CA SER A 60 -2.49 -1.05 9.04
C SER A 60 -2.70 -0.68 7.58
N LEU A 61 -1.77 -1.06 6.69
CA LEU A 61 -1.90 -0.81 5.26
C LEU A 61 -3.16 -1.45 4.68
N TRP A 62 -3.42 -2.72 5.02
CA TRP A 62 -4.59 -3.43 4.50
C TRP A 62 -5.89 -2.83 5.01
N ALA A 63 -5.94 -2.41 6.27
CA ALA A 63 -7.09 -1.72 6.84
C ALA A 63 -7.40 -0.41 6.08
N THR A 64 -6.37 0.37 5.75
CA THR A 64 -6.50 1.59 4.94
C THR A 64 -7.03 1.28 3.55
N ILE A 65 -6.45 0.29 2.85
CA ILE A 65 -6.90 -0.13 1.51
C ILE A 65 -8.36 -0.57 1.55
N CYS A 66 -8.75 -1.40 2.53
CA CYS A 66 -10.14 -1.83 2.70
C CYS A 66 -11.09 -0.66 2.97
N GLY A 67 -10.64 0.37 3.69
CA GLY A 67 -11.39 1.60 3.90
C GLY A 67 -11.62 2.37 2.60
N LEU A 68 -10.59 2.50 1.76
CA LEU A 68 -10.64 3.19 0.46
C LEU A 68 -11.44 2.43 -0.59
N LEU A 69 -11.45 1.10 -0.50
CA LEU A 69 -12.23 0.22 -1.37
C LEU A 69 -13.73 0.30 -1.11
N SER A 70 -14.18 0.85 0.03
CA SER A 70 -15.59 1.10 0.24
C SER A 70 -15.98 2.31 -0.61
N PRO A 71 -16.73 2.13 -1.71
CA PRO A 71 -17.09 3.23 -2.57
C PRO A 71 -17.95 4.21 -1.76
N VAL A 72 -17.52 5.46 -1.65
CA VAL A 72 -18.51 6.53 -1.64
C VAL A 72 -19.21 6.43 -3.00
N PRO A 73 -20.53 6.19 -3.09
CA PRO A 73 -21.21 6.27 -4.36
C PRO A 73 -21.07 7.71 -4.83
N ASP A 74 -20.16 7.95 -5.77
CA ASP A 74 -20.00 9.22 -6.46
C ASP A 74 -21.27 9.42 -7.30
N GLY A 75 -22.31 9.91 -6.63
CA GLY A 75 -23.59 10.29 -7.19
C GLY A 75 -23.45 11.57 -8.01
N GLY A 76 -22.58 11.54 -9.02
CA GLY A 76 -22.29 12.64 -9.93
C GLY A 76 -22.89 12.43 -11.33
N GLY A 77 -23.97 11.67 -11.45
CA GLY A 77 -24.81 11.68 -12.64
C GLY A 77 -25.99 12.61 -12.42
N ASN A 78 -25.96 13.83 -12.96
CA ASN A 78 -27.16 14.62 -13.24
C ASN A 78 -26.88 15.71 -14.28
N GLY A 79 -27.53 15.58 -15.45
CA GLY A 79 -27.96 16.70 -16.30
C GLY A 79 -27.21 16.90 -17.60
#